data_AF-A0A6F8YBP7-F1
#
_entry.id   AF-A0A6F8YBP7-F1
#
_cell.length_a   1.000
_cell.length_b   1.000
_cell.length_c   1.000
_cell.angle_alpha   90.00
_cell.angle_beta   90.00
_cell.angle_gamma   90.00
#
_symmetry.space_group_name_H-M   'P 1'
#
loop_
_entity.id
_entity.type
_entity.pdbx_description
1 polymer ?
#
loop_
_entity_poly.entity_id
_entity_poly.type
_entity_poly.pdbx_seq_one_letter_code
_entity_poly.pdbx_strand_id
1 'polypeptide(L)'
;MPLTTWFLTAPERDNDVSDIPAWTSGNTTEPLIHGSTYFDRLVAAVEAMSEGDHLFFTDWRGNPDERLRPAGTQPCATAAATTPTTAATRGSCGCPTGTARTRPGTTCSSS
;
A
#
# COMPACT_ATOMS: atom_id res chain seq x y z
N MET A 1 18.68 -22.28 17.76
CA MET A 1 17.26 -21.85 17.77
C MET A 1 16.70 -22.07 16.36
N PRO A 2 15.68 -22.91 16.18
CA PRO A 2 15.09 -23.12 14.86
C PRO A 2 14.34 -21.85 14.40
N LEU A 3 14.33 -21.59 13.08
CA LEU A 3 13.66 -20.42 12.49
C LEU A 3 12.17 -20.36 12.83
N THR A 4 11.54 -21.53 12.95
CA THR A 4 10.12 -21.67 13.30
C THR A 4 9.78 -21.12 14.68
N THR A 5 10.75 -20.93 15.56
CA THR A 5 10.53 -20.25 16.86
C THR A 5 10.16 -18.77 16.71
N TRP A 6 10.44 -18.16 15.55
CA TRP A 6 10.07 -16.78 15.25
C TRP A 6 8.72 -16.64 14.53
N PHE A 7 8.08 -17.75 14.15
CA PHE A 7 6.81 -17.70 13.43
C PHE A 7 5.65 -17.59 14.41
N LEU A 8 4.69 -16.72 14.10
CA LEU A 8 3.47 -16.58 14.90
C LEU A 8 2.61 -17.83 14.77
N THR A 9 2.07 -18.28 15.90
CA THR A 9 0.99 -19.27 15.96
C THR A 9 -0.37 -18.62 15.65
N ALA A 10 -1.38 -19.44 15.36
CA ALA A 10 -2.74 -18.92 15.14
C ALA A 10 -3.29 -18.14 16.35
N PRO A 11 -3.10 -18.59 17.61
CA PRO A 11 -3.49 -17.81 18.78
C PRO A 11 -2.72 -16.47 18.91
N GLU A 12 -1.41 -16.44 18.63
CA GLU A 12 -0.62 -15.21 18.73
C GLU A 12 -0.99 -14.16 17.66
N ARG A 13 -1.59 -14.60 16.55
CA ARG A 13 -2.12 -13.70 15.51
C ARG A 13 -3.36 -12.93 15.96
N ASP A 14 -4.08 -13.47 16.96
CA ASP A 14 -5.25 -12.84 17.60
C ASP A 14 -6.29 -12.28 16.62
N ASN A 15 -6.66 -13.08 15.62
CA ASN A 15 -7.65 -12.74 14.61
C ASN A 15 -8.35 -14.02 14.13
N ASP A 16 -9.33 -14.47 14.91
CA ASP A 16 -10.09 -15.71 14.71
C ASP A 16 -11.14 -15.63 13.60
N VAL A 17 -11.55 -14.41 13.22
CA VAL A 17 -12.54 -14.17 12.15
C VAL A 17 -11.95 -14.24 10.74
N SER A 18 -10.64 -14.41 10.59
CA SER A 18 -9.97 -14.43 9.30
C SER A 18 -9.47 -15.83 8.95
N ASP A 19 -9.81 -16.30 7.75
CA ASP A 19 -9.43 -17.61 7.20
C ASP A 19 -7.95 -17.69 6.75
N ILE A 20 -7.14 -16.68 7.07
CA ILE A 20 -5.74 -16.62 6.63
C ILE A 20 -4.87 -17.48 7.57
N PRO A 21 -4.06 -18.43 7.05
CA PRO A 21 -3.14 -19.22 7.86
C PRO A 21 -2.13 -18.36 8.64
N ALA A 22 -1.69 -18.85 9.80
CA ALA A 22 -0.71 -18.15 10.63
C ALA A 22 0.66 -17.95 9.92
N TRP A 23 1.04 -18.89 9.04
CA TRP A 23 2.19 -18.77 8.15
C TRP A 23 2.01 -19.67 6.91
N THR A 24 2.74 -19.38 5.84
CA THR A 24 2.80 -20.18 4.61
C THR A 24 4.23 -20.38 4.13
N SER A 25 4.48 -21.41 3.33
CA SER A 25 5.77 -21.66 2.66
C SER A 25 5.58 -21.72 1.14
N GLY A 26 6.69 -21.65 0.39
CA GLY A 26 6.67 -21.70 -1.07
C GLY A 26 6.31 -20.35 -1.74
N ASN A 27 6.26 -19.26 -0.98
CA ASN A 27 6.06 -17.92 -1.53
C ASN A 27 7.27 -17.52 -2.39
N THR A 28 7.01 -16.91 -3.55
CA THR A 28 8.06 -16.23 -4.31
C THR A 28 8.31 -14.88 -3.67
N THR A 29 9.53 -14.64 -3.21
CA THR A 29 9.89 -13.40 -2.51
C THR A 29 11.19 -12.85 -3.09
N GLU A 30 11.20 -11.56 -3.42
CA GLU A 30 12.35 -10.85 -3.94
C GLU A 30 12.67 -9.65 -3.03
N PRO A 31 13.87 -9.59 -2.42
CA PRO A 31 14.27 -8.44 -1.62
C PRO A 31 14.65 -7.26 -2.52
N LEU A 32 13.97 -6.13 -2.33
CA LEU A 32 14.28 -4.87 -3.04
C LEU A 32 15.08 -3.95 -2.13
N ILE A 33 16.38 -3.82 -2.41
CA ILE A 33 17.26 -2.94 -1.65
C ILE A 33 17.20 -1.54 -2.27
N HIS A 34 17.14 -0.53 -1.40
CA HIS A 34 16.92 0.89 -1.70
C HIS A 34 15.47 1.25 -2.06
N GLY A 35 15.06 2.43 -1.59
CA GLY A 35 13.71 2.95 -1.82
C GLY A 35 13.40 3.16 -3.31
N SER A 36 14.38 3.58 -4.12
CA SER A 36 14.19 3.75 -5.56
C SER A 36 13.78 2.46 -6.27
N THR A 37 14.45 1.34 -5.96
CA THR A 37 14.15 0.03 -6.54
C THR A 37 12.76 -0.44 -6.14
N TYR A 38 12.39 -0.23 -4.87
CA TYR A 38 11.05 -0.53 -4.37
C TYR A 38 9.97 0.31 -5.07
N PHE A 39 10.16 1.62 -5.17
CA PHE A 39 9.18 2.50 -5.79
C PHE A 39 9.04 2.25 -7.29
N ASP A 40 10.13 1.94 -8.00
CA ASP A 40 10.07 1.57 -9.41
C ASP A 40 9.24 0.30 -9.64
N ARG A 41 9.43 -0.72 -8.79
CA ARG A 41 8.66 -1.97 -8.83
C ARG A 41 7.20 -1.77 -8.42
N LEU A 42 6.94 -0.90 -7.45
CA LEU A 42 5.59 -0.55 -7.02
C LEU A 42 4.81 0.11 -8.16
N VAL A 43 5.41 1.10 -8.83
CA VAL A 43 4.78 1.73 -10.00
C VAL A 43 4.46 0.71 -11.08
N ALA A 44 5.42 -0.16 -11.41
CA ALA A 44 5.20 -1.22 -12.40
C ALA A 44 4.08 -2.21 -11.99
N ALA A 45 3.96 -2.51 -10.68
CA ALA A 45 2.88 -3.35 -10.17
C ALA A 45 1.50 -2.70 -10.34
N VAL A 46 1.40 -1.41 -10.01
CA VAL A 46 0.15 -0.65 -10.10
C VAL A 46 -0.25 -0.41 -11.56
N GLU A 47 0.70 -0.12 -12.44
CA GLU A 47 0.45 0.04 -13.88
C GLU A 47 -0.05 -1.25 -14.56
N ALA A 48 0.25 -2.42 -13.99
CA ALA A 48 -0.20 -3.71 -14.49
C ALA A 48 -1.58 -4.15 -13.97
N MET A 49 -2.18 -3.40 -13.04
CA MET A 49 -3.49 -3.73 -12.47
C MET A 49 -4.61 -3.59 -13.50
N SER A 50 -5.61 -4.47 -13.40
CA SER A 50 -6.80 -4.51 -14.25
C SER A 50 -8.09 -4.25 -13.45
N GLU A 51 -9.22 -4.13 -14.15
CA GLU A 51 -10.52 -4.02 -13.49
C GLU A 51 -10.78 -5.24 -12.59
N GLY A 52 -11.18 -4.98 -11.35
CA GLY A 52 -11.38 -5.99 -10.32
C GLY A 52 -10.18 -6.21 -9.39
N ASP A 53 -8.99 -5.71 -9.74
CA ASP A 53 -7.85 -5.73 -8.84
C ASP A 53 -7.99 -4.67 -7.73
N HIS A 54 -7.40 -4.96 -6.57
CA HIS A 54 -7.46 -4.08 -5.41
C HIS A 54 -6.05 -3.66 -4.96
N LEU A 55 -5.86 -2.35 -4.78
CA LEU A 55 -4.66 -1.77 -4.16
C LEU A 55 -4.98 -1.34 -2.73
N PHE A 56 -4.41 -2.05 -1.77
CA PHE A 56 -4.43 -1.65 -0.37
C PHE A 56 -3.07 -1.06 0.00
N PHE A 57 -3.06 0.09 0.66
CA PHE A 57 -1.83 0.74 1.09
C PHE A 57 -1.94 1.18 2.55
N THR A 58 -0.93 0.82 3.34
CA THR A 58 -0.80 1.19 4.74
C THR A 58 0.59 1.75 4.95
N ASP A 59 0.68 2.92 5.57
CA ASP A 59 1.95 3.54 5.93
C ASP A 59 1.83 4.19 7.31
N TRP A 60 2.93 4.14 8.06
CA TRP A 60 3.05 4.82 9.34
C TRP A 60 3.12 6.34 9.16
N ARG A 61 3.76 6.83 8.09
CA ARG A 61 3.83 8.28 7.81
C ARG A 61 3.94 8.61 6.33
N GLY A 62 2.80 8.48 5.64
CA GLY A 62 2.70 8.87 4.24
C GLY A 62 2.94 10.36 4.01
N ASN A 63 3.84 10.67 3.08
CA ASN A 63 4.01 12.03 2.56
C ASN A 63 3.34 12.13 1.19
N PRO A 64 2.25 12.91 1.03
CA PRO A 64 1.57 13.05 -0.25
C PRO A 64 2.47 13.69 -1.33
N ASP A 65 3.49 14.45 -0.93
CA ASP A 65 4.41 15.12 -1.86
C ASP A 65 5.60 14.24 -2.30
N GLU A 66 5.79 13.07 -1.68
CA GLU A 66 6.85 12.13 -2.07
C GLU A 66 6.68 11.70 -3.53
N ARG A 67 7.77 11.55 -4.27
CA ARG A 67 7.73 11.15 -5.68
C ARG A 67 8.18 9.70 -5.80
N LEU A 68 7.43 8.90 -6.57
CA LEU A 68 7.79 7.50 -6.81
C LEU A 68 8.96 7.36 -7.80
N ARG A 69 9.14 8.33 -8.70
CA ARG A 69 10.28 8.41 -9.63
C ARG A 69 10.76 9.86 -9.76
N PRO A 70 12.03 10.11 -10.16
CA PRO A 70 12.57 11.47 -10.29
C PRO A 70 11.73 12.41 -11.17
N ALA A 71 11.11 11.88 -12.23
CA ALA A 71 10.19 12.58 -13.12
C ALA A 71 8.74 12.02 -13.08
N GLY A 72 8.39 11.25 -12.04
CA GLY A 72 7.15 10.47 -11.97
C GLY A 72 6.12 10.95 -10.95
N THR A 73 4.99 10.26 -10.95
CA THR A 73 3.80 10.52 -10.14
C THR A 73 4.05 10.26 -8.65
N GLN A 74 3.33 10.97 -7.79
CA GLN A 74 3.36 10.80 -6.33
C GLN A 74 2.56 9.55 -5.89
N PRO A 75 2.86 8.90 -4.75
CA PRO A 75 2.14 7.71 -4.26
C PRO A 75 0.63 7.93 -4.18
N CYS A 76 0.20 9.05 -3.59
CA CYS A 76 -1.22 9.38 -3.42
C CYS A 76 -1.92 9.62 -4.76
N ALA A 77 -1.24 10.30 -5.70
CA ALA A 77 -1.76 10.52 -7.05
C ALA A 77 -1.83 9.24 -7.88
N THR A 78 -0.93 8.28 -7.65
CA THR A 78 -0.93 6.96 -8.32
C THR A 78 -2.06 6.08 -7.80
N ALA A 79 -2.29 6.07 -6.49
CA ALA A 79 -3.44 5.39 -5.89
C ALA A 79 -4.78 6.00 -6.33
N ALA A 80 -4.85 7.32 -6.52
CA ALA A 80 -6.06 8.03 -6.96
C ALA A 80 -6.31 7.97 -8.49
N ALA A 81 -5.28 7.70 -9.30
CA ALA A 81 -5.41 7.59 -10.75
C ALA A 81 -5.87 6.19 -11.21
N THR A 82 -5.68 5.17 -10.38
CA THR A 82 -5.98 3.76 -10.70
C THR A 82 -7.44 3.40 -10.34
N THR A 83 -8.40 4.27 -10.64
CA THR A 83 -9.83 4.03 -10.34
C THR A 83 -10.58 3.55 -11.59
N PRO A 84 -10.53 2.27 -12.00
CA PRO A 84 -11.67 1.67 -12.67
C PRO A 84 -12.79 1.51 -11.62
N THR A 85 -14.03 1.57 -12.09
CA THR A 85 -15.34 1.74 -11.42
C THR A 85 -15.62 0.98 -10.09
N THR A 86 -14.71 0.16 -9.57
CA THR A 86 -14.87 -0.65 -8.35
C THR A 86 -13.68 -0.63 -7.39
N ALA A 87 -12.66 0.20 -7.61
CA ALA A 87 -11.51 0.30 -6.70
C ALA A 87 -11.87 1.05 -5.40
N ALA A 88 -11.97 0.31 -4.29
CA ALA A 88 -12.05 0.89 -2.95
C ALA A 88 -10.64 1.25 -2.45
N THR A 89 -10.18 2.47 -2.72
CA THR A 89 -8.98 3.01 -2.07
C THR A 89 -9.30 3.30 -0.59
N ARG A 90 -8.84 2.44 0.32
CA ARG A 90 -8.90 2.69 1.77
C ARG A 90 -7.49 2.95 2.29
N GLY A 91 -7.19 4.21 2.58
CA GLY A 91 -5.93 4.65 3.17
C GLY A 91 -6.10 5.96 3.92
N SER A 92 -5.39 6.14 5.03
CA SER A 92 -5.32 7.41 5.76
C SER A 92 -4.10 8.19 5.29
N CYS A 93 -4.26 9.10 4.33
CA CYS A 93 -3.22 10.07 4.00
C CYS A 93 -3.39 11.30 4.90
N GLY A 94 -2.35 11.67 5.64
CA GLY A 94 -2.34 12.93 6.40
C GLY A 94 -2.47 14.11 5.45
N CYS A 95 -3.49 14.95 5.65
CA CYS A 95 -3.69 16.16 4.85
C CYS A 95 -2.52 17.13 5.11
N PRO A 96 -1.84 17.69 4.10
CA PRO A 96 -0.81 18.70 4.32
C PRO A 96 -1.48 19.96 4.86
N THR A 97 -0.97 20.49 5.97
CA THR A 97 -1.35 21.78 6.53
C THR A 97 -0.89 22.89 5.57
N GLY A 98 -1.72 23.18 4.55
CA GLY A 98 -1.49 24.31 3.64
C GLY A 98 -2.07 24.15 2.24
N THR A 99 -3.14 24.91 1.95
CA THR A 99 -3.56 25.41 0.62
C THR A 99 -3.55 24.48 -0.61
N ALA A 100 -3.65 23.17 -0.47
CA ALA A 100 -3.91 22.30 -1.62
C ALA A 100 -5.42 22.26 -1.90
N ARG A 101 -5.83 22.79 -3.07
CA ARG A 101 -7.22 22.78 -3.53
C ARG A 101 -7.67 21.32 -3.72
N THR A 102 -8.68 20.89 -2.98
CA THR A 102 -9.30 19.57 -3.11
C THR A 102 -9.92 19.39 -4.49
N ARG A 103 -9.62 18.26 -5.14
CA ARG A 103 -10.28 17.82 -6.37
C ARG A 103 -11.67 17.27 -6.01
N PRO A 104 -12.70 17.42 -6.88
CA PRO A 104 -14.01 16.82 -6.62
C PRO A 104 -13.89 15.30 -6.49
N GLY A 105 -14.35 14.74 -5.37
CA GLY A 105 -14.40 13.29 -5.12
C GLY A 105 -13.40 12.74 -4.09
N THR A 106 -12.49 13.56 -3.54
CA THR A 106 -11.57 13.13 -2.48
C THR A 106 -12.03 13.65 -1.12
N THR A 107 -12.52 12.77 -0.25
CA THR A 107 -12.73 13.11 1.17
C THR A 107 -11.41 12.94 1.92
N CYS A 108 -10.83 14.06 2.35
CA CYS A 108 -9.71 14.10 3.30
C CYS A 108 -10.29 14.17 4.72
N SER A 109 -9.95 13.22 5.59
CA SER A 109 -10.35 13.25 7.00
C SER A 109 -9.15 13.68 7.85
N SER A 110 -9.27 14.76 8.61
CA SER A 110 -8.32 15.13 9.65
C SER A 110 -8.62 14.35 10.94
N SER A 111 -7.60 13.70 11.52
CA SER A 111 -7.63 13.31 12.94
C SER A 111 -7.35 14.51 13.83
#